data_AF-A0A537PIQ4-F1
#
_entry.id   AF-A0A537PIQ4-F1
#
_cell.length_a   1.000
_cell.length_b   1.000
_cell.length_c   1.000
_cell.angle_alpha   90.00
_cell.angle_beta   90.00
_cell.angle_gamma   90.00
#
_symmetry.space_group_name_H-M   'P 1'
#
loop_
_entity.id
_entity.type
_entity.pdbx_description
1 polymer ?
#
loop_
_entity_poly.entity_id
_entity_poly.type
_entity_poly.pdbx_seq_one_letter_code
_entity_poly.pdbx_strand_id
1 'polypeptide(L)'
;MPERWTRDSWRQKPIAQIPEYPDQQALASVEQRLATFPPLVFAGEARSLKKALGRVAAGEGFLLQGGDCAEAFTEHSANNVSANNIRDFLRVFLQMAV
;
A
#
# COMPACT_ATOMS: atom_id res chain seq x y z
N MET A 1 -16.70 19.99 -18.56
CA MET A 1 -16.34 18.57 -18.74
C MET A 1 -15.55 18.14 -17.52
N PRO A 2 -15.79 16.94 -16.95
CA PRO A 2 -14.90 16.45 -15.90
C PRO A 2 -13.49 16.37 -16.46
N GLU A 3 -12.53 16.86 -15.68
CA GLU A 3 -11.11 16.85 -16.02
C GLU A 3 -10.66 15.40 -16.28
N ARG A 4 -9.92 15.16 -17.37
CA ARG A 4 -9.49 13.82 -17.74
C ARG A 4 -8.48 13.31 -16.71
N TRP A 5 -8.78 12.18 -16.07
CA TRP A 5 -7.88 11.57 -15.09
C TRP A 5 -6.53 11.20 -15.70
N THR A 6 -5.45 11.57 -15.02
CA THR A 6 -4.08 11.13 -15.30
C THR A 6 -3.37 10.80 -13.98
N ARG A 7 -2.20 10.17 -14.05
CA ARG A 7 -1.40 9.85 -12.85
C ARG A 7 -0.99 11.11 -12.07
N ASP A 8 -0.83 12.24 -12.75
CA ASP A 8 -0.34 13.48 -12.16
C ASP A 8 -1.46 14.49 -11.82
N SER A 9 -2.71 14.22 -12.22
CA SER A 9 -3.82 15.17 -12.03
C SER A 9 -4.13 15.48 -10.56
N TRP A 10 -3.71 14.63 -9.62
CA TRP A 10 -3.87 14.89 -8.18
C TRP A 10 -3.02 16.07 -7.69
N ARG A 11 -1.88 16.36 -8.33
CA ARG A 11 -0.96 17.43 -7.93
C ARG A 11 -1.57 18.83 -8.09
N GLN A 12 -2.68 18.95 -8.83
CA GLN A 12 -3.42 20.20 -9.04
C GLN A 12 -4.57 20.40 -8.04
N LYS A 13 -4.79 19.43 -7.13
CA LYS A 13 -5.82 19.51 -6.10
C LYS A 13 -5.20 19.95 -4.77
N PRO A 14 -5.99 20.54 -3.85
CA PRO A 14 -5.52 20.78 -2.48
C PRO A 14 -5.09 19.47 -1.82
N ILE A 15 -3.92 19.48 -1.18
CA ILE A 15 -3.33 18.32 -0.48
C ILE A 15 -3.01 18.68 0.97
N ALA A 16 -3.02 17.67 1.84
CA ALA A 16 -2.69 17.80 3.26
C ALA A 16 -1.69 16.70 3.65
N GLN A 17 -0.98 16.88 4.78
CA GLN A 17 -0.04 15.90 5.34
C GLN A 17 1.12 15.51 4.41
N ILE A 18 1.57 16.45 3.56
CA ILE A 18 2.72 16.24 2.67
C ILE A 18 3.99 16.82 3.32
N PRO A 19 5.09 16.08 3.37
CA PRO A 19 6.37 16.61 3.82
C PRO A 19 6.87 17.73 2.91
N GLU A 20 7.42 18.79 3.50
CA GLU A 20 8.18 19.80 2.75
C GLU A 20 9.59 19.26 2.46
N TYR A 21 9.82 18.84 1.22
CA TYR A 21 11.13 18.39 0.78
C TYR A 21 12.01 19.60 0.41
N PRO A 22 13.18 19.78 1.05
CA PRO A 22 14.04 20.94 0.81
C PRO A 22 14.70 20.91 -0.58
N ASP A 23 14.91 19.72 -1.15
CA ASP A 23 15.50 19.52 -2.47
C ASP A 23 14.49 18.86 -3.42
N GLN A 24 13.93 19.67 -4.32
CA GLN A 24 12.96 19.21 -5.32
C GLN A 24 13.61 18.41 -6.46
N GLN A 25 14.91 18.62 -6.73
CA GLN A 25 15.63 17.83 -7.74
C GLN A 25 15.91 16.42 -7.22
N ALA A 26 16.30 16.29 -5.94
CA ALA A 26 16.45 15.00 -5.28
C ALA A 26 15.13 14.23 -5.26
N LEU A 27 14.01 14.89 -4.93
CA LEU A 27 12.68 14.29 -4.99
C LEU A 27 12.35 13.74 -6.38
N ALA A 28 12.51 14.57 -7.43
CA ALA A 28 12.22 14.16 -8.80
C ALA A 28 13.11 12.98 -9.26
N SER A 29 14.38 12.97 -8.86
CA SER A 29 15.31 11.87 -9.14
C SER A 29 14.88 10.56 -8.47
N VAL A 30 14.44 10.61 -7.21
CA VAL A 30 13.93 9.43 -6.50
C VAL A 30 12.63 8.93 -7.11
N GLU A 31 11.68 9.81 -7.46
CA GLU A 31 10.44 9.44 -8.16
C GLU A 31 10.74 8.72 -9.48
N GLN A 32 11.66 9.25 -10.29
CA GLN A 32 12.08 8.63 -11.55
C GLN A 32 12.70 7.25 -11.33
N ARG A 33 13.54 7.10 -10.30
CA ARG A 33 14.14 5.81 -9.96
C ARG A 33 13.08 4.78 -9.57
N LEU A 34 12.18 5.14 -8.66
CA LEU A 34 11.10 4.25 -8.18
C LEU A 34 10.17 3.82 -9.32
N ALA A 35 9.91 4.69 -10.30
CA ALA A 35 9.09 4.36 -11.46
C ALA A 35 9.67 3.25 -12.35
N THR A 36 10.97 2.93 -12.23
CA THR A 36 11.62 1.84 -12.98
C THR A 36 11.59 0.49 -12.28
N PHE A 37 11.25 0.47 -10.98
CA PHE A 37 11.24 -0.77 -10.20
C PHE A 37 10.03 -1.65 -10.55
N PRO A 38 10.14 -2.98 -10.38
CA PRO A 38 9.01 -3.87 -10.55
C PRO A 38 7.85 -3.48 -9.63
N PRO A 39 6.59 -3.65 -10.09
CA PRO A 39 5.44 -3.43 -9.23
C PRO A 39 5.41 -4.49 -8.10
N LEU A 40 4.91 -4.10 -6.93
CA LEU A 40 4.75 -5.03 -5.80
C LEU A 40 3.58 -6.02 -6.00
N VAL A 41 2.59 -5.65 -6.80
CA VAL A 41 1.40 -6.48 -7.09
C VAL A 41 1.03 -6.39 -8.56
N PHE A 42 0.41 -7.44 -9.09
CA PHE A 42 -0.11 -7.49 -10.44
C PHE A 42 -1.54 -6.94 -10.51
N ALA A 43 -1.90 -6.37 -11.66
CA ALA A 43 -3.26 -5.84 -11.89
C ALA A 43 -4.35 -6.93 -11.77
N GLY A 44 -4.00 -8.21 -11.99
CA GLY A 44 -4.90 -9.35 -11.78
C GLY A 44 -5.29 -9.53 -10.32
N GLU A 45 -4.33 -9.40 -9.40
CA GLU A 45 -4.54 -9.54 -7.96
C GLU A 45 -5.47 -8.44 -7.42
N ALA A 46 -5.27 -7.20 -7.86
CA ALA A 46 -6.15 -6.08 -7.52
C ALA A 46 -7.60 -6.29 -8.02
N ARG A 47 -7.79 -6.86 -9.22
CA ARG A 47 -9.12 -7.20 -9.74
C ARG A 47 -9.78 -8.32 -8.94
N SER A 48 -9.01 -9.34 -8.55
CA SER A 48 -9.49 -10.42 -7.69
C SER A 48 -9.95 -9.91 -6.33
N LEU A 49 -9.14 -9.04 -5.68
CA LEU A 49 -9.52 -8.40 -4.43
C LEU A 49 -10.79 -7.55 -4.59
N LYS A 50 -10.89 -6.74 -5.66
CA LYS A 50 -12.10 -5.94 -5.95
C LYS A 50 -13.35 -6.80 -6.05
N LYS A 51 -13.26 -7.98 -6.70
CA LYS A 51 -14.38 -8.92 -6.79
C LYS A 51 -14.78 -9.46 -5.40
N ALA A 52 -13.81 -9.81 -4.55
CA ALA A 52 -14.07 -10.26 -3.19
C ALA A 52 -14.71 -9.16 -2.33
N LEU A 53 -14.21 -7.92 -2.41
CA LEU A 53 -14.80 -6.75 -1.73
C LEU A 53 -16.23 -6.46 -2.21
N GLY A 54 -16.53 -6.69 -3.49
CA GLY A 54 -17.90 -6.59 -4.02
C GLY A 54 -18.87 -7.55 -3.32
N ARG A 55 -18.43 -8.76 -2.98
CA ARG A 55 -19.22 -9.73 -2.20
C ARG A 55 -19.42 -9.27 -0.76
N VAL A 56 -18.39 -8.73 -0.12
CA VAL A 56 -18.50 -8.13 1.22
C VAL A 56 -19.53 -6.99 1.22
N ALA A 57 -19.48 -6.11 0.22
CA ALA A 57 -20.44 -5.01 0.09
C ALA A 57 -21.89 -5.50 -0.14
N ALA A 58 -22.07 -6.68 -0.74
CA ALA A 58 -23.36 -7.35 -0.89
C ALA A 58 -23.82 -8.11 0.36
N GLY A 59 -23.05 -8.09 1.46
CA GLY A 59 -23.35 -8.82 2.69
C GLY A 59 -23.02 -10.32 2.63
N GLU A 60 -22.29 -10.77 1.60
CA GLU A 60 -21.93 -12.18 1.38
C GLU A 60 -20.58 -12.57 2.01
N GLY A 61 -20.00 -11.70 2.83
CA GLY A 61 -18.71 -11.92 3.49
C GLY A 61 -18.36 -10.81 4.46
N PHE A 62 -17.25 -11.01 5.18
CA PHE A 62 -16.71 -10.06 6.14
C PHE A 62 -15.28 -9.66 5.72
N LEU A 63 -14.89 -8.41 5.94
CA LEU A 63 -13.53 -7.92 5.69
C LEU A 63 -12.79 -7.76 7.02
N LEU A 64 -11.70 -8.51 7.18
CA LEU A 64 -10.73 -8.30 8.23
C LEU A 64 -9.51 -7.58 7.64
N GLN A 65 -9.23 -6.36 8.12
CA GLN A 65 -8.06 -5.57 7.75
C GLN A 65 -7.36 -5.08 9.01
N GLY A 66 -6.02 -5.11 9.02
CA GLY A 66 -5.20 -4.86 10.18
C GLY A 66 -3.72 -4.99 9.82
N GLY A 67 -2.86 -4.50 10.70
CA GLY A 67 -1.43 -4.31 10.46
C GLY A 67 -0.80 -3.44 11.55
N ASP A 68 0.49 -3.18 11.41
CA ASP A 68 1.21 -2.24 12.24
C ASP A 68 0.68 -0.81 12.06
N CYS A 69 0.78 0.02 13.11
CA CYS A 69 0.39 1.43 13.04
C CYS A 69 1.31 2.24 12.11
N ALA A 70 2.60 1.93 12.16
CA ALA A 70 3.63 2.48 11.30
C ALA A 70 4.77 1.47 11.24
N GLU A 71 5.05 0.93 10.05
CA GLU A 71 6.17 0.02 9.82
C GLU A 71 7.50 0.77 9.89
N ALA A 72 8.49 0.25 10.61
CA ALA A 72 9.83 0.85 10.69
C ALA A 72 10.88 0.09 9.86
N PHE A 73 11.83 0.80 9.26
CA PHE A 73 12.90 0.15 8.47
C PHE A 73 13.73 -0.87 9.27
N THR A 74 13.90 -0.64 10.57
CA THR A 74 14.60 -1.55 11.49
C THR A 74 13.87 -2.88 11.68
N GLU A 75 12.56 -2.90 11.46
CA GLU A 75 11.68 -4.07 11.66
C GLU A 75 11.57 -4.93 10.39
N HIS A 76 12.11 -4.47 9.25
CA HIS A 76 12.08 -5.17 7.96
C HIS A 76 13.47 -5.36 7.34
N SER A 77 14.51 -5.38 8.17
CA SER A 77 15.86 -5.75 7.74
C SER A 77 15.93 -7.26 7.45
N ALA A 78 16.80 -7.71 6.54
CA ALA A 78 16.97 -9.13 6.19
C ALA A 78 17.65 -9.96 7.30
N ASN A 79 17.09 -9.92 8.51
CA ASN A 79 17.52 -10.65 9.70
C ASN A 79 16.38 -11.54 10.19
N ASN A 80 16.73 -12.54 11.02
CA ASN A 80 15.76 -13.52 11.53
C ASN A 80 14.65 -12.88 12.40
N VAL A 81 14.88 -11.70 12.95
CA VAL A 81 13.90 -10.98 13.79
C VAL A 81 12.74 -10.44 12.94
N SER A 82 13.04 -9.83 11.80
CA SER A 82 12.04 -9.24 10.90
C SER A 82 11.13 -10.30 10.25
N ALA A 83 11.70 -11.45 9.88
CA ALA A 83 10.93 -12.57 9.33
C ALA A 83 9.99 -13.19 10.37
N ASN A 84 10.37 -13.20 11.66
CA ASN A 84 9.52 -13.68 12.74
C ASN A 84 8.33 -12.74 12.96
N ASN A 85 8.53 -11.42 12.94
CA ASN A 85 7.45 -10.45 13.11
C ASN A 85 6.36 -10.60 12.03
N ILE A 86 6.76 -10.65 10.75
CA ILE A 86 5.81 -10.84 9.62
C ILE A 86 5.05 -12.16 9.79
N ARG A 87 5.75 -13.24 10.14
CA ARG A 87 5.15 -14.57 10.33
C ARG A 87 4.15 -14.57 11.49
N ASP A 88 4.52 -14.00 12.62
CA ASP A 88 3.71 -14.03 13.83
C ASP A 88 2.48 -13.11 13.69
N PHE A 89 2.62 -11.97 12.99
CA PHE A 89 1.49 -11.17 12.54
C PHE A 89 0.53 -11.97 11.65
N LEU A 90 1.05 -12.64 10.62
CA LEU A 90 0.23 -13.47 9.72
C LEU A 90 -0.50 -14.59 10.48
N ARG A 91 0.13 -15.20 11.48
CA ARG A 91 -0.51 -16.22 12.34
C ARG A 91 -1.71 -15.66 13.09
N VAL A 92 -1.58 -14.49 13.71
CA VAL A 92 -2.70 -13.84 14.41
C VAL A 92 -3.84 -13.54 13.43
N PHE A 93 -3.51 -13.04 12.24
CA PHE A 93 -4.49 -12.78 11.19
C PHE A 93 -5.26 -14.03 10.77
N LEU A 94 -4.56 -15.15 10.58
CA LEU A 94 -5.18 -16.42 10.25
C LEU A 94 -6.01 -16.98 11.41
N GLN A 95 -5.63 -16.75 12.66
CA GLN A 95 -6.41 -17.14 13.84
C GLN A 95 -7.71 -16.34 13.98
N MET A 96 -7.72 -15.06 13.62
CA MET A 96 -8.92 -14.21 13.67
C MET A 96 -9.88 -14.47 12.51
N ALA A 97 -9.38 -15.02 11.40
CA ALA A 97 -10.17 -15.24 10.18
C ALA A 97 -10.95 -16.57 10.16
N VAL A 98 -10.73 -17.47 11.14
CA VAL A 98 -11.35 -18.80 11.24
C VAL A 98 -12.48 -18.85 12.26
#